data_AF-A0A1J3DM18-F1
#
_entry.id   AF-A0A1J3DM18-F1
#
_cell.length_a   1.000
_cell.length_b   1.000
_cell.length_c   1.000
_cell.angle_alpha   90.00
_cell.angle_beta   90.00
_cell.angle_gamma   90.00
#
_symmetry.space_group_name_H-M   'P 1'
#
loop_
_entity.id
_entity.type
_entity.pdbx_description
1 polymer ?
#
loop_
_entity_poly.entity_id
_entity_poly.type
_entity_poly.pdbx_seq_one_letter_code
_entity_poly.pdbx_strand_id
1 'polypeptide(L)'
;MDEAESFVPFRGIKNDVKGRLRCYKQDWISGLRAGFRILAPTTYIFFASAIPVITFGEQLERDTDGKITAVQTLVSTALCGVIHSIIGGQPLLILGVAEPTVIMYTFMFNFAKSRQDLGSNLFLAWTGWVCLWTGMLLFLLAVLGACSFINRFTRLAGELFGILIAMLFMQEAIRGIVDEFGVPGRTNPRSAEFQPAWVFANGMFGLVLSSGLLFTALKSRKARSWRFGAEWLRGFIADYGVPVMVVVWTCISYIPWKSVPQGIPRRLVSPNPWSPGAYQNWTVIKELLDVPVVYILLAFVPASMIAVLYYFDHSVASQLAQQEDFNLRKPPSFHYDLLLLGF
;
A
#
# COMPACT_ATOMS: atom_id res chain seq x y z
N MET A 1 1.03 2.44 -38.11
CA MET A 1 1.62 1.47 -39.05
C MET A 1 2.53 0.60 -38.24
N ASP A 2 2.01 -0.58 -37.98
CA ASP A 2 2.52 -1.64 -37.12
C ASP A 2 3.81 -2.22 -37.69
N GLU A 3 4.92 -2.04 -36.97
CA GLU A 3 5.96 -3.06 -36.99
C GLU A 3 5.69 -3.96 -35.79
N ALA A 4 5.32 -5.21 -36.08
CA ALA A 4 5.34 -6.28 -35.10
C ALA A 4 6.72 -6.25 -34.42
N GLU A 5 6.77 -5.79 -33.16
CA GLU A 5 7.98 -5.86 -32.35
C GLU A 5 8.40 -7.32 -32.29
N SER A 6 9.40 -7.68 -33.10
CA SER A 6 10.12 -8.93 -32.96
C SER A 6 10.49 -9.06 -31.47
N PHE A 7 10.02 -10.12 -30.82
CA PHE A 7 10.33 -10.47 -29.43
C PHE A 7 11.85 -10.65 -29.28
N VAL A 8 12.57 -9.54 -29.11
CA VAL A 8 13.99 -9.55 -28.80
C VAL A 8 14.10 -9.31 -27.30
N PRO A 9 14.46 -10.33 -26.52
CA PRO A 9 14.62 -10.17 -25.08
C PRO A 9 15.61 -9.03 -24.79
N PHE A 10 15.35 -8.27 -23.72
CA PHE A 10 16.12 -7.09 -23.28
C PHE A 10 16.04 -5.81 -24.14
N ARG A 11 15.44 -5.83 -25.34
CA ARG A 11 15.35 -4.62 -26.18
C ARG A 11 14.44 -3.55 -25.55
N GLY A 12 13.32 -3.97 -24.94
CA GLY A 12 12.39 -3.08 -24.22
C GLY A 12 13.07 -2.36 -23.04
N ILE A 13 13.73 -3.12 -22.16
CA ILE A 13 14.44 -2.57 -20.99
C ILE A 13 15.53 -1.57 -21.43
N LYS A 14 16.31 -1.90 -22.47
CA LYS A 14 17.39 -1.03 -22.96
C LYS A 14 16.85 0.29 -23.54
N ASN A 15 15.70 0.25 -24.20
CA ASN A 15 15.05 1.43 -24.75
C ASN A 15 14.51 2.33 -23.63
N ASP A 16 13.84 1.75 -22.64
CA ASP A 16 13.28 2.44 -21.47
C ASP A 16 14.40 3.16 -20.69
N VAL A 17 15.49 2.45 -20.39
CA VAL A 17 16.66 3.03 -19.69
C VAL A 17 17.30 4.16 -20.49
N LYS A 18 17.49 3.99 -21.80
CA LYS A 18 18.10 5.02 -22.66
C LYS A 18 17.23 6.27 -22.78
N GLY A 19 15.90 6.08 -22.84
CA GLY A 19 14.93 7.18 -22.83
C GLY A 19 14.99 7.95 -21.51
N ARG A 20 14.99 7.22 -20.38
CA ARG A 20 14.99 7.83 -19.04
C ARG A 20 16.28 8.55 -18.70
N LEU A 21 17.43 7.97 -19.04
CA LEU A 21 18.75 8.54 -18.71
C LEU A 21 18.95 9.95 -19.30
N ARG A 22 18.33 10.23 -20.45
CA ARG A 22 18.35 11.58 -21.07
C ARG A 22 17.55 12.61 -20.28
N CYS A 23 16.43 12.21 -19.69
CA CYS A 23 15.55 13.09 -18.93
C CYS A 23 15.95 13.23 -17.46
N TYR A 24 16.67 12.24 -16.90
CA TYR A 24 16.99 12.18 -15.47
C TYR A 24 17.64 13.46 -14.92
N LYS A 25 18.65 14.00 -15.64
CA LYS A 25 19.31 15.25 -15.23
C LYS A 25 18.35 16.45 -15.21
N GLN A 26 17.40 16.48 -16.14
CA GLN A 26 16.41 17.56 -16.20
C GLN A 26 15.43 17.48 -15.03
N ASP A 27 15.05 16.27 -14.60
CA ASP A 27 14.10 16.06 -13.50
C ASP A 27 14.61 16.64 -12.18
N TRP A 28 15.89 16.43 -11.85
CA TRP A 28 16.52 17.02 -10.67
C TRP A 28 16.58 18.55 -10.72
N ILE A 29 16.94 19.12 -11.88
CA ILE A 29 17.01 20.57 -12.07
C ILE A 29 15.60 21.20 -11.97
N SER A 30 14.59 20.56 -12.58
CA SER A 30 13.20 21.00 -12.53
C SER A 30 12.62 20.89 -11.13
N GLY A 31 12.93 19.82 -10.38
CA GLY A 31 12.52 19.64 -8.99
C GLY A 31 13.06 20.76 -8.09
N LEU A 32 14.36 21.06 -8.19
CA LEU A 32 14.99 22.13 -7.42
C LEU A 32 14.44 23.53 -7.78
N ARG A 33 14.11 23.77 -9.05
CA ARG A 33 13.53 25.05 -9.51
C ARG A 33 12.10 25.28 -9.05
N ALA A 34 11.32 24.23 -8.83
CA ALA A 34 9.93 24.36 -8.39
C ALA A 34 9.80 24.79 -6.91
N GLY A 35 10.87 24.66 -6.12
CA GLY A 35 10.97 25.21 -4.76
C GLY A 35 9.79 24.82 -3.87
N PHE A 36 9.15 25.81 -3.24
CA PHE A 36 8.05 25.62 -2.30
C PHE A 36 6.74 25.11 -2.91
N ARG A 37 6.57 25.17 -4.24
CA ARG A 37 5.34 24.68 -4.90
C ARG A 37 5.20 23.16 -4.83
N ILE A 38 6.30 22.43 -4.68
CA ILE A 38 6.31 20.97 -4.53
C ILE A 38 5.81 20.53 -3.16
N LEU A 39 5.95 21.38 -2.13
CA LEU A 39 5.64 21.01 -0.74
C LEU A 39 4.17 20.65 -0.53
N ALA A 40 3.26 21.31 -1.23
CA ALA A 40 1.83 21.02 -1.17
C ALA A 40 1.49 19.63 -1.76
N PRO A 41 1.84 19.31 -3.02
CA PRO A 41 1.69 17.97 -3.57
C PRO A 41 2.40 16.88 -2.75
N THR A 42 3.64 17.11 -2.28
CA THR A 42 4.36 16.08 -1.51
C THR A 42 3.69 15.79 -0.19
N THR A 43 3.23 16.81 0.52
CA THR A 43 2.52 16.62 1.79
C THR A 43 1.19 15.91 1.56
N TYR A 44 0.43 16.32 0.54
CA TYR A 44 -0.83 15.68 0.19
C TYR A 44 -0.64 14.19 -0.14
N ILE A 45 0.31 13.86 -1.02
CA ILE A 45 0.61 12.48 -1.41
C ILE A 45 1.18 11.67 -0.25
N PHE A 46 1.98 12.27 0.63
CA PHE A 46 2.47 11.59 1.84
C PHE A 46 1.32 11.09 2.71
N PHE A 47 0.33 11.94 3.02
CA PHE A 47 -0.82 11.50 3.81
C PHE A 47 -1.74 10.54 3.02
N ALA A 48 -1.91 10.78 1.73
CA ALA A 48 -2.71 9.90 0.87
C ALA A 48 -2.12 8.48 0.75
N SER A 49 -0.80 8.33 0.85
CA SER A 49 -0.11 7.03 0.82
C SER A 49 0.08 6.43 2.21
N ALA A 50 0.39 7.23 3.23
CA ALA A 50 0.63 6.73 4.59
C ALA A 50 -0.63 6.16 5.23
N ILE A 51 -1.80 6.80 5.05
CA ILE A 51 -3.05 6.35 5.70
C ILE A 51 -3.44 4.93 5.26
N PRO A 52 -3.55 4.62 3.94
CA PRO A 52 -3.85 3.26 3.50
C PRO A 52 -2.82 2.23 3.95
N VAL A 53 -1.53 2.58 3.93
CA VAL A 53 -0.45 1.66 4.35
C VAL A 53 -0.56 1.33 5.83
N ILE A 54 -0.92 2.31 6.67
CA ILE A 54 -1.16 2.09 8.10
C ILE A 54 -2.39 1.19 8.30
N THR A 55 -3.49 1.45 7.59
CA THR A 55 -4.72 0.64 7.73
C THR A 55 -4.51 -0.81 7.27
N PHE A 56 -3.82 -1.02 6.14
CA PHE A 56 -3.49 -2.35 5.66
C PHE A 56 -2.44 -3.04 6.53
N GLY A 57 -1.50 -2.29 7.08
CA GLY A 57 -0.54 -2.79 8.04
C GLY A 57 -1.19 -3.28 9.34
N GLU A 58 -2.17 -2.55 9.85
CA GLU A 58 -2.99 -2.94 11.02
C GLU A 58 -3.85 -4.17 10.69
N GLN A 59 -4.43 -4.22 9.49
CA GLN A 59 -5.17 -5.40 9.01
C GLN A 59 -4.27 -6.64 8.95
N LEU A 60 -3.05 -6.51 8.43
CA LEU A 60 -2.05 -7.59 8.43
C LEU A 60 -1.69 -8.02 9.85
N GLU A 61 -1.55 -7.10 10.79
CA GLU A 61 -1.26 -7.41 12.20
C GLU A 61 -2.39 -8.21 12.86
N ARG A 62 -3.64 -7.86 12.53
CA ARG A 62 -4.84 -8.59 12.96
C ARG A 62 -4.97 -9.94 12.30
N ASP A 63 -4.65 -10.09 11.02
CA ASP A 63 -4.83 -11.36 10.32
C ASP A 63 -3.66 -12.34 10.54
N THR A 64 -2.45 -11.85 10.83
CA THR A 64 -1.22 -12.66 10.94
C THR A 64 -0.77 -12.98 12.37
N ASP A 65 -1.66 -12.92 13.37
CA ASP A 65 -1.29 -13.15 14.79
C ASP A 65 -0.12 -12.28 15.28
N GLY A 66 -0.02 -11.04 14.77
CA GLY A 66 1.03 -10.10 15.12
C GLY A 66 2.41 -10.41 14.52
N LYS A 67 2.49 -11.35 13.56
CA LYS A 67 3.75 -11.71 12.89
C LYS A 67 4.22 -10.64 11.91
N ILE A 68 3.30 -10.01 11.19
CA ILE A 68 3.57 -8.83 10.34
C ILE A 68 2.88 -7.63 10.99
N THR A 69 3.64 -6.59 11.30
CA THR A 69 3.11 -5.38 11.97
C THR A 69 2.92 -4.21 11.02
N ALA A 70 2.11 -3.23 11.43
CA ALA A 70 1.89 -2.02 10.63
C ALA A 70 3.19 -1.26 10.31
N VAL A 71 4.15 -1.30 11.24
CA VAL A 71 5.45 -0.64 11.10
C VAL A 71 6.31 -1.30 10.01
N GLN A 72 6.29 -2.62 9.89
CA GLN A 72 7.03 -3.33 8.83
C GLN A 72 6.50 -2.97 7.44
N THR A 73 5.18 -2.88 7.33
CA THR A 73 4.49 -2.45 6.10
C THR A 73 4.87 -1.02 5.71
N LEU A 74 4.94 -0.11 6.69
CA LEU A 74 5.41 1.27 6.51
C LEU A 74 6.88 1.33 6.07
N VAL A 75 7.77 0.60 6.74
CA VAL A 75 9.20 0.57 6.40
C VAL A 75 9.39 0.01 4.98
N SER A 76 8.68 -1.06 4.63
CA SER A 76 8.70 -1.62 3.27
C SER A 76 8.28 -0.58 2.24
N THR A 77 7.16 0.11 2.47
CA THR A 77 6.66 1.13 1.54
C THR A 77 7.63 2.30 1.41
N ALA A 78 8.21 2.75 2.53
CA ALA A 78 9.17 3.84 2.53
C ALA A 78 10.47 3.48 1.77
N LEU A 79 11.04 2.31 2.01
CA LEU A 79 12.25 1.84 1.33
C LEU A 79 12.00 1.65 -0.17
N CYS A 80 10.94 0.93 -0.54
CA CYS A 80 10.57 0.72 -1.94
C CYS A 80 10.24 2.03 -2.65
N GLY A 81 9.56 2.96 -1.98
CA GLY A 81 9.26 4.30 -2.51
C GLY A 81 10.52 5.13 -2.77
N VAL A 82 11.50 5.14 -1.85
CA VAL A 82 12.77 5.84 -2.04
C VAL A 82 13.56 5.22 -3.19
N ILE A 83 13.71 3.89 -3.21
CA ILE A 83 14.44 3.17 -4.26
C ILE A 83 13.80 3.45 -5.63
N HIS A 84 12.48 3.33 -5.74
CA HIS A 84 11.76 3.57 -6.99
C HIS A 84 11.80 5.04 -7.42
N SER A 85 11.76 5.99 -6.49
CA SER A 85 11.87 7.42 -6.83
C SER A 85 13.24 7.81 -7.40
N ILE A 86 14.31 7.13 -6.96
CA ILE A 86 15.69 7.40 -7.41
C ILE A 86 16.01 6.66 -8.70
N ILE A 87 15.64 5.36 -8.75
CA ILE A 87 16.09 4.42 -9.77
C ILE A 87 15.02 4.18 -10.84
N GLY A 88 13.74 4.37 -10.54
CA GLY A 88 12.61 4.04 -11.42
C GLY A 88 12.47 4.93 -12.66
N GLY A 89 11.85 4.37 -13.68
CA GLY A 89 11.57 5.04 -14.94
C GLY A 89 10.41 6.02 -14.88
N GLN A 90 9.37 5.72 -14.10
CA GLN A 90 8.23 6.63 -13.90
C GLN A 90 8.10 7.09 -12.43
N PRO A 91 8.65 8.27 -12.07
CA PRO A 91 8.64 8.77 -10.69
C PRO A 91 7.25 9.25 -10.21
N LEU A 92 6.25 9.28 -11.09
CA LEU A 92 4.86 9.59 -10.73
C LEU A 92 4.13 8.37 -10.13
N LEU A 93 4.68 7.15 -10.31
CA LEU A 93 4.14 5.95 -9.68
C LEU A 93 4.46 5.96 -8.19
N ILE A 94 3.40 5.81 -7.39
CA ILE A 94 3.51 5.71 -5.94
C ILE A 94 3.43 4.24 -5.59
N LEU A 95 4.54 3.66 -5.13
CA LEU A 95 4.51 2.32 -4.56
C LEU A 95 3.85 2.35 -3.19
N GLY A 96 3.00 1.36 -2.95
CA GLY A 96 2.33 1.13 -1.70
C GLY A 96 1.81 -0.29 -1.63
N VAL A 97 1.33 -0.67 -0.45
CA VAL A 97 0.68 -1.96 -0.26
C VAL A 97 -0.78 -1.84 -0.68
N ALA A 98 -1.20 -2.74 -1.57
CA ALA A 98 -2.57 -2.84 -2.03
C ALA A 98 -3.30 -3.95 -1.26
N GLU A 99 -4.62 -3.82 -1.12
CA GLU A 99 -5.46 -4.81 -0.45
C GLU A 99 -5.33 -6.24 -1.00
N PRO A 100 -5.24 -6.48 -2.32
CA PRO A 100 -4.99 -7.83 -2.84
C PRO A 100 -3.72 -8.46 -2.28
N THR A 101 -2.69 -7.65 -2.00
CA THR A 101 -1.46 -8.12 -1.33
C THR A 101 -1.78 -8.58 0.09
N VAL A 102 -2.53 -7.79 0.85
CA VAL A 102 -2.96 -8.14 2.22
C VAL A 102 -3.71 -9.47 2.25
N ILE A 103 -4.69 -9.64 1.35
CA ILE A 103 -5.47 -10.89 1.24
C ILE A 103 -4.57 -12.08 0.94
N MET A 104 -3.58 -11.90 0.06
CA MET A 104 -2.60 -12.94 -0.25
C MET A 104 -1.74 -13.35 0.94
N TYR A 105 -1.24 -12.37 1.71
CA TYR A 105 -0.50 -12.65 2.94
C TYR A 105 -1.37 -13.35 3.99
N THR A 106 -2.64 -12.94 4.15
CA THR A 106 -3.59 -13.60 5.05
C THR A 106 -3.87 -15.04 4.62
N PHE A 107 -4.06 -15.31 3.33
CA PHE A 107 -4.23 -16.66 2.81
C PHE A 107 -2.98 -17.52 3.06
N MET A 108 -1.80 -16.97 2.77
CA MET A 108 -0.53 -17.63 3.02
C MET A 108 -0.35 -17.96 4.51
N PHE A 109 -0.71 -17.04 5.40
CA PHE A 109 -0.64 -17.25 6.84
C PHE A 109 -1.59 -18.36 7.31
N ASN A 110 -2.84 -18.35 6.85
CA ASN A 110 -3.81 -19.41 7.15
C ASN A 110 -3.36 -20.77 6.60
N PHE A 111 -2.77 -20.80 5.42
CA PHE A 111 -2.18 -21.99 4.84
C PHE A 111 -1.03 -22.53 5.71
N ALA A 112 -0.10 -21.68 6.11
CA ALA A 112 1.02 -22.06 6.98
C ALA A 112 0.54 -22.57 8.35
N LYS A 113 -0.45 -21.90 8.96
CA LYS A 113 -1.05 -22.29 10.24
C LYS A 113 -1.78 -23.64 10.20
N SER A 114 -2.37 -23.99 9.07
CA SER A 114 -3.08 -25.27 8.87
C SER A 114 -2.14 -26.47 8.74
N ARG A 115 -0.84 -26.25 8.56
CA ARG A 115 0.16 -27.30 8.34
C ARG A 115 1.08 -27.44 9.55
N GLN A 116 1.15 -28.65 10.10
CA GLN A 116 1.97 -28.95 11.28
C GLN A 116 3.47 -28.80 11.01
N ASP A 117 3.90 -29.01 9.76
CA ASP A 117 5.33 -29.01 9.38
C ASP A 117 5.93 -27.61 9.19
N LEU A 118 5.10 -26.59 8.95
CA LEU A 118 5.56 -25.21 8.70
C LEU A 118 5.34 -24.33 9.95
N GLY A 119 4.22 -24.51 10.65
CA GLY A 119 3.89 -23.75 11.85
C GLY A 119 3.83 -22.22 11.64
N SER A 120 3.47 -21.48 12.69
CA SER A 120 3.40 -20.01 12.64
C SER A 120 4.78 -19.33 12.71
N ASN A 121 5.83 -20.07 13.09
CA ASN A 121 7.17 -19.52 13.25
C ASN A 121 7.95 -19.51 11.92
N LEU A 122 7.85 -20.54 11.07
CA LEU A 122 8.53 -20.57 9.77
C LEU A 122 7.77 -19.84 8.66
N PHE A 123 6.61 -19.24 8.95
CA PHE A 123 5.82 -18.46 7.99
C PHE A 123 6.65 -17.36 7.32
N LEU A 124 7.45 -16.62 8.10
CA LEU A 124 8.30 -15.54 7.58
C LEU A 124 9.37 -16.07 6.62
N ALA A 125 10.00 -17.19 6.97
CA ALA A 125 10.99 -17.84 6.11
C ALA A 125 10.37 -18.35 4.81
N TRP A 126 9.18 -18.95 4.89
CA TRP A 126 8.43 -19.39 3.71
C TRP A 126 8.01 -18.21 2.82
N THR A 127 7.58 -17.09 3.41
CA THR A 127 7.28 -15.86 2.64
C THR A 127 8.51 -15.34 1.89
N GLY A 128 9.71 -15.47 2.46
CA GLY A 128 10.97 -15.13 1.78
C GLY A 128 11.19 -15.96 0.51
N TRP A 129 10.94 -17.27 0.55
CA TRP A 129 11.01 -18.13 -0.65
C TRP A 129 9.95 -17.77 -1.69
N VAL A 130 8.73 -17.45 -1.27
CA VAL A 130 7.68 -16.95 -2.17
C VAL A 130 8.12 -15.66 -2.85
N CYS A 131 8.72 -14.72 -2.12
CA CYS A 131 9.26 -13.48 -2.68
C CYS A 131 10.39 -13.74 -3.67
N LEU A 132 11.31 -14.67 -3.40
CA LEU A 132 12.38 -15.03 -4.34
C LEU A 132 11.83 -15.58 -5.66
N TRP A 133 10.86 -16.50 -5.60
CA TRP A 133 10.19 -17.01 -6.80
C TRP A 133 9.42 -15.92 -7.53
N THR A 134 8.75 -15.04 -6.79
CA THR A 134 8.00 -13.91 -7.38
C THR A 134 8.93 -12.96 -8.12
N GLY A 135 10.06 -12.58 -7.51
CA GLY A 135 11.09 -11.75 -8.12
C GLY A 135 11.68 -12.39 -9.37
N MET A 136 11.97 -13.70 -9.33
CA MET A 136 12.43 -14.46 -10.50
C MET A 136 11.39 -14.45 -11.64
N LEU A 137 10.11 -14.64 -11.32
CA LEU A 137 9.03 -14.61 -12.31
C LEU A 137 8.84 -13.22 -12.91
N LEU A 138 8.87 -12.16 -12.09
CA LEU A 138 8.78 -10.78 -12.56
C LEU A 138 9.98 -10.40 -13.44
N PHE A 139 11.18 -10.82 -13.07
CA PHE A 139 12.38 -10.67 -13.90
C PHE A 139 12.19 -11.35 -15.27
N LEU A 140 11.69 -12.59 -15.27
CA LEU A 140 11.41 -13.34 -16.50
C LEU A 140 10.33 -12.66 -17.35
N LEU A 141 9.24 -12.18 -16.75
CA LEU A 141 8.19 -11.42 -17.45
C LEU A 141 8.71 -10.11 -18.05
N ALA A 142 9.58 -9.40 -17.34
CA ALA A 142 10.21 -8.17 -17.82
C ALA A 142 11.13 -8.43 -19.03
N VAL A 143 11.93 -9.52 -18.99
CA VAL A 143 12.84 -9.89 -20.09
C VAL A 143 12.08 -10.40 -21.32
N LEU A 144 11.02 -11.19 -21.10
CA LEU A 144 10.17 -11.71 -22.19
C LEU A 144 9.32 -10.62 -22.85
N GLY A 145 9.30 -9.38 -22.35
CA GLY A 145 8.52 -8.30 -22.96
C GLY A 145 7.02 -8.50 -22.76
N ALA A 146 6.60 -9.12 -21.65
CA ALA A 146 5.18 -9.29 -21.31
C ALA A 146 4.45 -7.93 -21.30
N CYS A 147 5.15 -6.84 -20.98
CA CYS A 147 4.62 -5.48 -21.05
C CYS A 147 4.10 -5.08 -22.45
N SER A 148 4.43 -5.77 -23.54
CA SER A 148 3.77 -5.55 -24.84
C SER A 148 2.26 -5.86 -24.78
N PHE A 149 1.84 -6.75 -23.89
CA PHE A 149 0.43 -7.08 -23.65
C PHE A 149 -0.33 -5.92 -22.97
N ILE A 150 0.38 -4.97 -22.34
CA ILE A 150 -0.23 -3.82 -21.67
C ILE A 150 -1.05 -2.98 -22.64
N ASN A 151 -0.56 -2.78 -23.86
CA ASN A 151 -1.19 -1.95 -24.89
C ASN A 151 -2.51 -2.56 -25.39
N ARG A 152 -2.82 -3.81 -25.00
CA ARG A 152 -4.08 -4.47 -25.29
C ARG A 152 -5.16 -4.23 -24.23
N PHE A 153 -4.78 -3.72 -23.05
CA PHE A 153 -5.74 -3.29 -22.05
C PHE A 153 -6.46 -2.03 -22.52
N THR A 154 -7.78 -2.14 -22.64
CA THR A 154 -8.63 -1.04 -23.06
C THR A 154 -8.92 -0.11 -21.88
N ARG A 155 -9.28 1.14 -22.17
CA ARG A 155 -9.76 2.11 -21.18
C ARG A 155 -10.88 1.55 -20.30
N LEU A 156 -11.79 0.76 -20.88
CA LEU A 156 -12.87 0.09 -20.16
C LEU A 156 -12.34 -0.84 -19.05
N ALA A 157 -11.29 -1.61 -19.34
CA ALA A 157 -10.69 -2.50 -18.35
C ALA A 157 -10.07 -1.71 -17.19
N GLY A 158 -9.39 -0.59 -17.49
CA GLY A 158 -8.82 0.30 -16.48
C GLY A 158 -9.88 0.95 -15.59
N GLU A 159 -10.98 1.45 -16.17
CA GLU A 159 -12.09 2.06 -15.42
C GLU A 159 -12.83 1.03 -14.55
N LEU A 160 -13.10 -0.17 -15.08
CA LEU A 160 -13.71 -1.28 -14.31
C LEU A 160 -12.82 -1.70 -13.14
N PHE A 161 -11.51 -1.78 -13.35
CA PHE A 161 -10.57 -2.10 -12.29
C PHE A 161 -10.52 -1.01 -11.21
N GLY A 162 -10.52 0.26 -11.61
CA GLY A 162 -10.61 1.37 -10.66
C GLY A 162 -11.87 1.32 -9.79
N ILE A 163 -13.02 0.95 -10.38
CA ILE A 163 -14.28 0.75 -9.64
C ILE A 163 -14.18 -0.45 -8.69
N LEU A 164 -13.57 -1.56 -9.11
CA LEU A 164 -13.36 -2.74 -8.27
C LEU A 164 -12.54 -2.39 -7.02
N ILE A 165 -11.39 -1.71 -7.18
CA ILE A 165 -10.56 -1.29 -6.06
C ILE A 165 -11.32 -0.32 -5.14
N ALA A 166 -12.08 0.61 -5.70
CA ALA A 166 -12.90 1.53 -4.89
C ALA A 166 -13.99 0.80 -4.10
N MET A 167 -14.61 -0.25 -4.66
CA MET A 167 -15.60 -1.07 -3.99
C MET A 167 -14.99 -1.89 -2.86
N LEU A 168 -13.83 -2.51 -3.09
CA LEU A 168 -13.10 -3.27 -2.08
C LEU A 168 -12.66 -2.38 -0.89
N PHE A 169 -12.08 -1.22 -1.17
CA PHE A 169 -11.75 -0.23 -0.12
C PHE A 169 -12.98 0.23 0.67
N MET A 170 -14.13 0.39 0.02
CA MET A 170 -15.37 0.76 0.72
C MET A 170 -15.86 -0.39 1.62
N GLN A 171 -15.76 -1.63 1.15
CA GLN A 171 -16.11 -2.82 1.93
C GLN A 171 -15.22 -2.95 3.17
N GLU A 172 -13.91 -2.81 3.03
CA GLU A 172 -12.97 -2.90 4.15
C GLU A 172 -13.13 -1.72 5.12
N ALA A 173 -13.46 -0.51 4.64
CA ALA A 173 -13.82 0.60 5.51
C ALA A 173 -15.08 0.30 6.35
N ILE A 174 -16.10 -0.34 5.76
CA ILE A 174 -17.31 -0.77 6.48
C ILE A 174 -16.97 -1.87 7.48
N ARG A 175 -16.17 -2.87 7.08
CA ARG A 175 -15.72 -3.97 7.95
C ARG A 175 -14.95 -3.44 9.15
N GLY A 176 -14.02 -2.50 8.95
CA GLY A 176 -13.29 -1.86 10.05
C GLY A 176 -14.19 -1.12 11.04
N ILE A 177 -15.29 -0.51 10.58
CA ILE A 177 -16.29 0.11 11.47
C ILE A 177 -17.07 -0.97 12.24
N VAL A 178 -17.47 -2.06 11.58
CA VAL A 178 -18.18 -3.18 12.21
C VAL A 178 -17.32 -3.87 13.28
N ASP A 179 -16.03 -4.02 13.01
CA ASP A 179 -15.09 -4.65 13.94
C ASP A 179 -14.94 -3.85 15.26
N GLU A 180 -15.17 -2.52 15.23
CA GLU A 180 -15.16 -1.68 16.43
C GLU A 180 -16.35 -1.97 17.38
N PHE A 181 -17.43 -2.56 16.86
CA PHE A 181 -18.55 -3.10 17.65
C PHE A 181 -18.29 -4.55 18.11
N GLY A 182 -17.19 -5.17 17.68
CA GLY A 182 -16.79 -6.52 18.06
C GLY A 182 -15.84 -6.54 19.26
N VAL A 183 -15.80 -7.67 19.97
CA VAL A 183 -14.77 -7.92 20.98
C VAL A 183 -13.54 -8.52 20.26
N PRO A 184 -12.35 -7.92 20.35
CA PRO A 184 -11.14 -8.51 19.79
C PRO A 184 -10.85 -9.85 20.46
N GLY A 185 -10.87 -10.94 19.68
CA GLY A 185 -10.72 -12.32 20.15
C GLY A 185 -9.35 -12.68 20.76
N ARG A 186 -8.40 -11.74 20.82
CA ARG A 186 -7.02 -11.93 21.33
C ARG A 186 -6.83 -11.58 22.81
N THR A 187 -7.86 -11.12 23.50
CA THR A 187 -7.73 -10.57 24.86
C THR A 187 -8.68 -11.23 25.86
N ASN A 188 -8.24 -11.33 27.12
CA ASN A 188 -8.97 -12.02 28.19
C ASN A 188 -10.43 -11.53 28.28
N PRO A 189 -11.44 -12.42 28.12
CA PRO A 189 -12.86 -12.05 28.10
C PRO A 189 -13.41 -11.55 29.46
N ARG A 190 -12.54 -11.32 30.46
CA ARG A 190 -12.88 -10.89 31.82
C ARG A 190 -12.43 -9.46 32.15
N SER A 191 -11.77 -8.73 31.24
CA SER A 191 -11.44 -7.33 31.50
C SER A 191 -12.70 -6.44 31.44
N ALA A 192 -12.75 -5.41 32.28
CA ALA A 192 -13.88 -4.47 32.37
C ALA A 192 -14.15 -3.69 31.06
N GLU A 193 -13.22 -3.76 30.10
CA GLU A 193 -13.25 -3.12 28.79
C GLU A 193 -14.20 -3.79 27.79
N PHE A 194 -14.49 -5.09 27.95
CA PHE A 194 -15.33 -5.86 27.02
C PHE A 194 -16.77 -6.05 27.51
N GLN A 195 -17.22 -5.26 28.48
CA GLN A 195 -18.65 -5.23 28.81
C GLN A 195 -19.45 -4.73 27.59
N PRO A 196 -20.65 -5.26 27.33
CA PRO A 196 -21.42 -4.93 26.13
C PRO A 196 -21.72 -3.43 26.02
N ALA A 197 -21.86 -2.72 27.14
CA ALA A 197 -22.05 -1.27 27.17
C ALA A 197 -20.83 -0.49 26.64
N TRP A 198 -19.61 -0.93 26.97
CA TRP A 198 -18.38 -0.27 26.54
C TRP A 198 -18.06 -0.55 25.08
N VAL A 199 -18.31 -1.77 24.60
CA VAL A 199 -18.15 -2.15 23.19
C VAL A 199 -19.13 -1.35 22.32
N PHE A 200 -20.40 -1.24 22.73
CA PHE A 200 -21.38 -0.43 22.02
C PHE A 200 -21.01 1.06 22.01
N ALA A 201 -20.59 1.61 23.14
CA ALA A 201 -20.14 3.00 23.22
C ALA A 201 -18.91 3.25 22.33
N ASN A 202 -18.00 2.27 22.25
CA ASN A 202 -16.81 2.35 21.42
C ASN A 202 -17.16 2.35 19.93
N GLY A 203 -17.99 1.41 19.47
CA GLY A 203 -18.46 1.37 18.08
C GLY A 203 -19.24 2.62 17.68
N MET A 204 -20.13 3.13 18.55
CA MET A 204 -20.84 4.39 18.32
C MET A 204 -19.88 5.58 18.20
N PHE A 205 -18.85 5.63 19.03
CA PHE A 205 -17.82 6.66 18.96
C PHE A 205 -16.99 6.56 17.68
N GLY A 206 -16.58 5.35 17.29
CA GLY A 206 -15.90 5.08 16.02
C GLY A 206 -16.74 5.52 14.81
N LEU A 207 -18.05 5.26 14.83
CA LEU A 207 -18.98 5.68 13.79
C LEU A 207 -19.05 7.22 13.68
N VAL A 208 -19.15 7.93 14.80
CA VAL A 208 -19.15 9.41 14.82
C VAL A 208 -17.83 9.98 14.29
N LEU A 209 -16.69 9.43 14.72
CA LEU A 209 -15.38 9.88 14.24
C LEU A 209 -15.19 9.62 12.75
N SER A 210 -15.55 8.42 12.27
CA SER A 210 -15.41 8.04 10.86
C SER A 210 -16.32 8.85 9.94
N SER A 211 -17.61 8.96 10.27
CA SER A 211 -18.57 9.77 9.51
C SER A 211 -18.23 11.26 9.54
N GLY A 212 -17.78 11.76 10.70
CA GLY A 212 -17.29 13.12 10.89
C GLY A 212 -16.08 13.42 10.01
N LEU A 213 -15.07 12.56 10.03
CA LEU A 213 -13.88 12.68 9.19
C LEU A 213 -14.23 12.65 7.70
N LEU A 214 -15.07 11.72 7.28
CA LEU A 214 -15.51 11.61 5.88
C LEU A 214 -16.21 12.90 5.43
N PHE A 215 -17.18 13.39 6.22
CA PHE A 215 -17.93 14.58 5.88
C PHE A 215 -17.03 15.82 5.80
N THR A 216 -16.17 16.04 6.79
CA THR A 216 -15.30 17.22 6.80
C THR A 216 -14.21 17.13 5.74
N ALA A 217 -13.64 15.94 5.47
CA ALA A 217 -12.67 15.73 4.40
C ALA A 217 -13.27 16.03 3.00
N LEU A 218 -14.50 15.56 2.73
CA LEU A 218 -15.20 15.85 1.48
C LEU A 218 -15.51 17.35 1.31
N LYS A 219 -15.89 18.01 2.40
CA LYS A 219 -16.10 19.47 2.41
C LYS A 219 -14.81 20.23 2.16
N SER A 220 -13.70 19.77 2.75
CA SER A 220 -12.37 20.34 2.58
C SER A 220 -11.89 20.22 1.13
N ARG A 221 -12.11 19.08 0.46
CA ARG A 221 -11.79 18.93 -0.96
C ARG A 221 -12.60 19.86 -1.87
N LYS A 222 -13.83 20.20 -1.49
CA LYS A 222 -14.69 21.17 -2.18
C LYS A 222 -14.38 22.63 -1.79
N ALA A 223 -13.42 22.89 -0.90
CA ALA A 223 -13.09 24.24 -0.45
C ALA A 223 -12.71 25.16 -1.62
N ARG A 224 -11.98 24.67 -2.63
CA ARG A 224 -11.71 25.38 -3.89
C ARG A 224 -12.95 25.88 -4.64
N SER A 225 -14.18 25.48 -4.29
CA SER A 225 -15.40 26.02 -4.91
C SER A 225 -16.26 26.86 -3.95
N TRP A 226 -15.76 27.12 -2.74
CA TRP A 226 -16.49 27.92 -1.76
C TRP A 226 -16.56 29.38 -2.18
N ARG A 227 -17.76 29.97 -2.07
CA ARG A 227 -18.02 31.39 -2.32
C ARG A 227 -17.48 32.30 -1.22
N PHE A 228 -17.23 31.73 -0.05
CA PHE A 228 -16.77 32.45 1.14
C PHE A 228 -15.35 32.00 1.51
N GLY A 229 -14.50 32.96 1.88
CA GLY A 229 -13.12 32.73 2.31
C GLY A 229 -12.09 33.39 1.40
N ALA A 230 -10.96 33.80 1.99
CA ALA A 230 -9.83 34.33 1.24
C ALA A 230 -9.25 33.27 0.30
N GLU A 231 -8.79 33.69 -0.88
CA GLU A 231 -8.28 32.80 -1.92
C GLU A 231 -7.10 31.93 -1.44
N TRP A 232 -6.20 32.51 -0.65
CA TRP A 232 -5.06 31.79 -0.08
C TRP A 232 -5.49 30.69 0.90
N LEU A 233 -6.43 30.99 1.82
CA LEU A 233 -6.95 30.03 2.79
C LEU A 233 -7.70 28.89 2.08
N ARG A 234 -8.44 29.23 1.02
CA ARG A 234 -9.20 28.28 0.20
C ARG A 234 -8.30 27.29 -0.53
N GLY A 235 -7.18 27.78 -1.08
CA GLY A 235 -6.14 26.94 -1.68
C GLY A 235 -5.50 26.00 -0.65
N PHE A 236 -5.09 26.55 0.50
CA PHE A 236 -4.48 25.78 1.57
C PHE A 236 -5.41 24.67 2.12
N ILE A 237 -6.68 24.99 2.40
CA ILE A 237 -7.65 24.01 2.89
C ILE A 237 -7.95 22.94 1.84
N ALA A 238 -8.01 23.28 0.56
CA ALA A 238 -8.25 22.29 -0.47
C ALA A 238 -7.07 21.30 -0.64
N ASP A 239 -5.84 21.79 -0.47
CA ASP A 239 -4.63 21.01 -0.70
C ASP A 239 -4.22 20.19 0.54
N TYR A 240 -4.34 20.76 1.73
CA TYR A 240 -3.99 20.13 3.01
C TYR A 240 -5.20 19.65 3.81
N GLY A 241 -6.37 19.67 3.19
CA GLY A 241 -7.64 19.44 3.86
C GLY A 241 -7.79 18.10 4.54
N VAL A 242 -7.44 17.02 3.84
CA VAL A 242 -7.52 15.65 4.37
C VAL A 242 -6.56 15.47 5.56
N PRO A 243 -5.26 15.81 5.46
CA PRO A 243 -4.34 15.77 6.60
C PRO A 243 -4.81 16.57 7.82
N VAL A 244 -5.27 17.81 7.61
CA VAL A 244 -5.72 18.68 8.70
C VAL A 244 -6.95 18.08 9.38
N MET A 245 -7.88 17.51 8.63
CA MET A 245 -9.05 16.85 9.20
C MET A 245 -8.69 15.60 10.00
N VAL A 246 -7.69 14.81 9.57
CA VAL A 246 -7.18 13.69 10.36
C VAL A 246 -6.67 14.21 11.71
N VAL A 247 -5.81 15.22 11.74
CA VAL A 247 -5.29 15.80 12.99
C VAL A 247 -6.42 16.32 13.89
N VAL A 248 -7.37 17.06 13.34
CA VAL A 248 -8.51 17.61 14.10
C VAL A 248 -9.35 16.50 14.71
N TRP A 249 -9.72 15.47 13.94
CA TRP A 249 -10.53 14.36 14.44
C TRP A 249 -9.77 13.46 15.39
N THR A 250 -8.45 13.30 15.21
CA THR A 250 -7.57 12.69 16.20
C THR A 250 -7.60 13.49 17.50
N CYS A 251 -7.45 14.83 17.48
CA CYS A 251 -7.56 15.66 18.69
C CYS A 251 -8.93 15.52 19.38
N ILE A 252 -10.03 15.49 18.62
CA ILE A 252 -11.38 15.25 19.16
C ILE A 252 -11.45 13.87 19.85
N SER A 253 -10.79 12.86 19.31
CA SER A 253 -10.71 11.53 19.92
C SER A 253 -10.03 11.52 21.30
N TYR A 254 -9.18 12.50 21.62
CA TYR A 254 -8.50 12.64 22.91
C TYR A 254 -9.33 13.38 23.98
N ILE A 255 -10.42 14.05 23.61
CA ILE A 255 -11.26 14.82 24.56
C ILE A 255 -11.84 13.94 25.69
N PRO A 256 -12.41 12.74 25.45
CA PRO A 256 -12.99 11.90 26.50
C PRO A 256 -11.98 11.06 27.32
N TRP A 257 -10.75 11.55 27.55
CA TRP A 257 -9.67 10.76 28.16
C TRP A 257 -9.89 10.32 29.62
N LYS A 258 -10.72 11.03 30.40
CA LYS A 258 -10.98 10.70 31.82
C LYS A 258 -12.06 9.64 32.02
N SER A 259 -12.91 9.42 31.02
CA SER A 259 -14.15 8.66 31.18
C SER A 259 -14.01 7.19 30.79
N VAL A 260 -12.85 6.75 30.31
CA VAL A 260 -12.70 5.49 29.55
C VAL A 260 -11.61 4.62 30.19
N PRO A 261 -11.87 3.32 30.44
CA PRO A 261 -10.86 2.40 30.95
C PRO A 261 -9.69 2.23 29.97
N GLN A 262 -8.47 2.12 30.52
CA GLN A 262 -7.22 1.95 29.76
C GLN A 262 -7.10 0.52 29.22
N GLY A 263 -7.62 0.28 28.02
CA GLY A 263 -7.37 -0.96 27.28
C GLY A 263 -8.30 -1.23 26.09
N ILE A 264 -9.25 -0.33 25.82
CA ILE A 264 -9.95 -0.31 24.53
C ILE A 264 -8.95 0.10 23.44
N PRO A 265 -8.71 -0.72 22.40
CA PRO A 265 -7.76 -0.43 21.33
C PRO A 265 -8.31 0.65 20.39
N ARG A 266 -8.49 1.86 20.89
CA ARG A 266 -8.94 3.04 20.12
C ARG A 266 -7.81 3.67 19.30
N ARG A 267 -6.62 3.10 19.35
CA ARG A 267 -5.37 3.72 18.94
C ARG A 267 -4.50 2.69 18.26
N LEU A 268 -3.87 3.11 17.17
CA LEU A 268 -2.77 2.38 16.56
C LEU A 268 -1.64 2.29 17.58
N VAL A 269 -1.39 1.06 18.06
CA VAL A 269 -0.21 0.78 18.86
C VAL A 269 0.89 0.50 17.84
N SER A 270 1.78 1.47 17.64
CA SER A 270 3.00 1.25 16.84
C SER A 270 4.08 0.72 17.78
N PRO A 271 4.34 -0.60 17.86
CA PRO A 271 5.51 -1.09 18.56
C PRO A 271 6.78 -0.51 17.92
N ASN A 272 7.80 -0.24 18.72
CA ASN A 272 9.06 0.25 18.19
C ASN A 272 9.63 -0.79 17.20
N PRO A 273 10.00 -0.41 15.95
CA PRO A 273 10.55 -1.35 14.97
C PRO A 273 11.83 -2.05 15.46
N TRP A 274 12.50 -1.47 16.47
CA TRP A 274 13.72 -1.99 17.10
C TRP A 274 13.48 -2.68 18.45
N SER A 275 12.23 -3.03 18.77
CA SER A 275 11.93 -3.81 19.97
C SER A 275 12.47 -5.25 19.86
N PRO A 276 12.80 -5.93 20.98
CA PRO A 276 13.47 -7.24 20.95
C PRO A 276 12.73 -8.34 20.16
N GLY A 277 11.40 -8.27 20.06
CA GLY A 277 10.60 -9.19 19.24
C GLY A 277 10.63 -8.90 17.73
N ALA A 278 10.89 -7.66 17.33
CA ALA A 278 10.97 -7.28 15.92
C ALA A 278 12.30 -7.71 15.27
N TYR A 279 13.39 -7.85 16.05
CA TYR A 279 14.69 -8.33 15.55
C TYR A 279 14.64 -9.76 14.97
N GLN A 280 13.78 -10.63 15.50
CA GLN A 280 13.60 -11.99 14.98
C GLN A 280 13.14 -11.98 13.52
N ASN A 281 12.32 -11.00 13.12
CA ASN A 281 11.85 -10.87 11.73
C ASN A 281 12.96 -10.41 10.77
N TRP A 282 14.02 -9.76 11.25
CA TRP A 282 15.18 -9.36 10.42
C TRP A 282 16.21 -10.48 10.28
N THR A 283 16.21 -11.47 11.17
CA THR A 283 17.09 -12.64 11.11
C THR A 283 16.56 -13.80 10.27
N VAL A 284 15.44 -13.61 9.56
CA VAL A 284 14.75 -14.62 8.72
C VAL A 284 15.67 -15.27 7.68
N ILE A 285 16.73 -14.56 7.23
CA ILE A 285 17.75 -15.12 6.32
C ILE A 285 18.42 -16.38 6.92
N LYS A 286 18.57 -16.45 8.25
CA LYS A 286 19.16 -17.62 8.93
C LYS A 286 18.20 -18.81 8.99
N GLU A 287 16.91 -18.54 9.11
CA GLU A 287 15.83 -19.55 9.19
C GLU A 287 15.33 -19.98 7.80
N LEU A 288 15.79 -19.33 6.73
CA LEU A 288 15.41 -19.64 5.34
C LEU A 288 15.78 -21.08 4.95
N LEU A 289 16.89 -21.59 5.50
CA LEU A 289 17.42 -22.92 5.21
C LEU A 289 16.69 -24.05 5.96
N ASP A 290 15.92 -23.73 7.00
CA ASP A 290 15.19 -24.71 7.80
C ASP A 290 13.82 -25.07 7.20
N VAL A 291 13.42 -24.41 6.12
CA VAL A 291 12.15 -24.68 5.42
C VAL A 291 12.28 -26.00 4.63
N PRO A 292 11.34 -26.96 4.78
CA PRO A 292 11.40 -28.20 4.03
C PRO A 292 11.32 -27.95 2.52
N VAL A 293 12.15 -28.66 1.75
CA VAL A 293 12.29 -28.48 0.29
C VAL A 293 10.95 -28.60 -0.46
N VAL A 294 10.04 -29.44 0.05
CA VAL A 294 8.68 -29.59 -0.50
C VAL A 294 7.92 -28.25 -0.47
N TYR A 295 8.03 -27.48 0.61
CA TYR A 295 7.37 -26.18 0.75
C TYR A 295 8.06 -25.08 -0.05
N ILE A 296 9.37 -25.21 -0.31
CA ILE A 296 10.11 -24.31 -1.21
C ILE A 296 9.61 -24.48 -2.65
N LEU A 297 9.35 -25.70 -3.10
CA LEU A 297 8.75 -25.94 -4.41
C LEU A 297 7.27 -25.53 -4.44
N LEU A 298 6.51 -25.82 -3.38
CA LEU A 298 5.11 -25.43 -3.27
C LEU A 298 4.93 -23.89 -3.24
N ALA A 299 5.93 -23.15 -2.76
CA ALA A 299 5.97 -21.69 -2.80
C ALA A 299 5.86 -21.09 -4.21
N PHE A 300 6.14 -21.88 -5.26
CA PHE A 300 5.98 -21.45 -6.64
C PHE A 300 4.53 -21.10 -7.01
N VAL A 301 3.54 -21.81 -6.43
CA VAL A 301 2.12 -21.57 -6.71
C VAL A 301 1.67 -20.17 -6.24
N PRO A 302 1.79 -19.81 -4.95
CA PRO A 302 1.46 -18.45 -4.50
C PRO A 302 2.35 -17.40 -5.18
N ALA A 303 3.63 -17.69 -5.44
CA ALA A 303 4.51 -16.77 -6.16
C ALA A 303 4.01 -16.44 -7.57
N SER A 304 3.52 -17.44 -8.31
CA SER A 304 2.95 -17.22 -9.65
C SER A 304 1.72 -16.33 -9.62
N MET A 305 0.86 -16.50 -8.62
CA MET A 305 -0.34 -15.69 -8.46
C MET A 305 -0.01 -14.24 -8.06
N ILE A 306 0.96 -14.04 -7.15
CA ILE A 306 1.45 -12.71 -6.77
C ILE A 306 2.15 -12.04 -7.96
N ALA A 307 2.95 -12.76 -8.75
CA ALA A 307 3.62 -12.21 -9.92
C ALA A 307 2.61 -11.70 -10.97
N VAL A 308 1.53 -12.44 -11.22
CA VAL A 308 0.45 -12.00 -12.13
C VAL A 308 -0.28 -10.79 -11.56
N LEU A 309 -0.60 -10.80 -10.27
CA LEU A 309 -1.25 -9.69 -9.58
C LEU A 309 -0.41 -8.40 -9.65
N TYR A 310 0.88 -8.47 -9.31
CA TYR A 310 1.79 -7.32 -9.38
C TYR A 310 2.02 -6.84 -10.81
N TYR A 311 2.14 -7.76 -11.75
CA TYR A 311 2.21 -7.42 -13.17
C TYR A 311 0.96 -6.63 -13.59
N PHE A 312 -0.23 -7.08 -13.19
CA PHE A 312 -1.49 -6.43 -13.51
C PHE A 312 -1.62 -5.05 -12.85
N ASP A 313 -1.42 -4.98 -11.52
CA ASP A 313 -1.55 -3.75 -10.74
C ASP A 313 -0.57 -2.68 -11.24
N HIS A 314 0.70 -3.04 -11.41
CA HIS A 314 1.72 -2.13 -11.92
C HIS A 314 1.39 -1.65 -13.34
N SER A 315 0.91 -2.56 -14.18
CA SER A 315 0.53 -2.25 -15.55
C SER A 315 -0.63 -1.25 -15.62
N VAL A 316 -1.72 -1.54 -14.92
CA VAL A 316 -2.90 -0.66 -14.91
C VAL A 316 -2.57 0.69 -14.26
N ALA A 317 -1.82 0.70 -13.16
CA ALA A 317 -1.37 1.94 -12.52
C ALA A 317 -0.52 2.80 -13.46
N SER A 318 0.40 2.18 -14.21
CA SER A 318 1.25 2.88 -15.17
C SER A 318 0.44 3.46 -16.34
N GLN A 319 -0.54 2.72 -16.87
CA GLN A 319 -1.44 3.24 -17.90
C GLN A 319 -2.33 4.38 -17.41
N LEU A 320 -2.93 4.24 -16.23
CA LEU A 320 -3.75 5.30 -15.64
C LEU A 320 -2.92 6.55 -15.32
N ALA A 321 -1.65 6.39 -14.94
CA ALA A 321 -0.74 7.51 -14.73
C ALA A 321 -0.31 8.20 -16.04
N GLN A 322 -0.45 7.52 -17.18
CA GLN A 322 0.06 7.97 -18.48
C GLN A 322 -1.04 8.21 -19.52
N GLN A 323 -2.26 8.50 -19.07
CA GLN A 323 -3.35 8.85 -19.99
C GLN A 323 -2.98 10.07 -20.84
N GLU A 324 -3.41 10.04 -22.11
CA GLU A 324 -3.20 11.15 -23.07
C GLU A 324 -3.80 12.47 -22.54
N ASP A 325 -4.87 12.38 -21.75
CA ASP A 325 -5.53 13.50 -21.08
C ASP A 325 -4.58 14.34 -20.19
N PHE A 326 -3.49 13.74 -19.68
CA PHE A 326 -2.52 14.41 -18.82
C PHE A 326 -1.39 15.13 -19.58
N ASN A 327 -1.35 15.05 -20.92
CA ASN A 327 -0.39 15.76 -21.78
C ASN A 327 1.09 15.59 -21.34
N LEU A 328 1.47 14.36 -20.98
CA LEU A 328 2.84 14.05 -20.57
C LEU A 328 3.80 14.13 -21.77
N ARG A 329 4.95 14.80 -21.57
CA ARG A 329 5.95 15.01 -22.63
C ARG A 329 7.15 14.06 -22.60
N LYS A 330 7.29 13.27 -21.53
CA LYS A 330 8.44 12.38 -21.31
C LYS A 330 8.09 10.95 -21.73
N PRO A 331 9.07 10.19 -22.25
CA PRO A 331 8.82 8.82 -22.68
C PRO A 331 8.43 7.94 -21.48
N PRO A 332 7.45 7.05 -21.66
CA PRO A 332 7.07 6.09 -20.62
C PRO A 332 8.15 5.01 -20.45
N SER A 333 8.18 4.40 -19.27
CA SER A 333 9.00 3.23 -18.92
C SER A 333 8.08 2.19 -18.30
N PHE A 334 8.02 1.01 -18.89
CA PHE A 334 7.15 -0.08 -18.40
C PHE A 334 7.98 -1.31 -18.03
N HIS A 335 8.92 -1.69 -18.89
CA HIS A 335 9.70 -2.91 -18.73
C HIS A 335 10.71 -2.77 -17.60
N TYR A 336 11.34 -1.61 -17.51
CA TYR A 336 12.34 -1.33 -16.49
C TYR A 336 11.71 -1.13 -15.09
N ASP A 337 10.50 -0.57 -15.02
CA ASP A 337 9.80 -0.36 -13.76
C ASP A 337 9.28 -1.68 -13.19
N LEU A 338 8.81 -2.60 -14.05
CA LEU A 338 8.46 -3.97 -13.67
C LEU A 338 9.70 -4.76 -13.20
N LEU A 339 10.84 -4.59 -13.87
CA LEU A 339 12.11 -5.18 -13.46
C LEU A 339 12.53 -4.69 -12.07
N LEU A 340 12.42 -3.38 -11.82
CA LEU A 340 12.75 -2.78 -10.55
C LEU A 340 11.81 -3.22 -9.43
N LEU A 341 10.53 -3.49 -9.73
CA LEU A 341 9.58 -4.04 -8.76
C LEU A 341 9.92 -5.48 -8.36
N GLY A 342 10.49 -6.26 -9.28
CA GLY A 342 10.91 -7.64 -9.00
C GLY A 342 12.26 -7.77 -8.30
N PHE A 343 13.09 -6.73 -8.33
CA PHE A 343 14.42 -6.68 -7.71
C PHE A 343 14.35 -6.27 -6.23
#